data_AF-A0A8J8EVN3-F1
#
_entry.id   AF-A0A8J8EVN3-F1
#
_cell.length_a   1.000
_cell.length_b   1.000
_cell.length_c   1.000
_cell.angle_alpha   90.00
_cell.angle_beta   90.00
_cell.angle_gamma   90.00
#
_symmetry.space_group_name_H-M   'P 1'
#
loop_
_entity.id
_entity.type
_entity.pdbx_description
1 polymer ?
#
loop_
_entity_poly.entity_id
_entity_poly.type
_entity_poly.pdbx_seq_one_letter_code
_entity_poly.pdbx_strand_id
1 'polypeptide(L)'
;MRKVLAAVFFVMIILSSVPLANAKIEPYVYKPTVPDTAFSVLALYETGDYAKVLEGCEWLMMLRTPFDSWGFAYGEDHEAKYTAMAILALIRGERIASGRYNTTINNAAYWLIYKQNPDGSWQDYTDTALALIALREFLNSGYLNEKLPGLRKQVQEAIDRAQGWLMAAQPKNDVERVFGYMALGKKEDLKKMEVDGELAAYRAFALAYMGERIELTEDFQSTVAIAMALYATGSEKYREELLKKEHFGFWGVLHYRVLDLLSASKISGFEDLKPIACPYIDKITPNDDWEKVILADYYIACGKKPELPTNYSALLPWQIAEVARVKALLSEDYEDAVSYLLKISKDGIWKDFYNTEYVVWVLKNLGVNYDYARSLEYLQENLTWMLETKDSKTGNPIYYNTPTYYFAYAAIVFKEFGLERPLNESLSILAERQYPNGGWPYTQGSVVGLTSTTRVLWALQEAGLTDTSIYEKGVQFLRTILYVDIPEPEESGNAVKLANATFLLVRNGLYIGNSTNSADVSSLDGYVVIYPSQSPLMINAYEVNGFIASEPAPSKRMAYIYIIAGAVLITLAVVVSRSWKKRNKR
;
A
#
# COMPACT_ATOMS: atom_id res chain seq x y z
N MET A 1 40.38 -15.66 -32.67
CA MET A 1 39.81 -15.37 -31.33
C MET A 1 39.37 -13.93 -31.15
N ARG A 2 40.20 -12.90 -31.40
CA ARG A 2 39.80 -11.47 -31.27
C ARG A 2 38.55 -11.05 -32.08
N LYS A 3 38.37 -11.56 -33.31
CA LYS A 3 37.18 -11.25 -34.14
C LYS A 3 35.88 -11.92 -33.64
N VAL A 4 35.99 -13.02 -32.90
CA VAL A 4 34.83 -13.73 -32.31
C VAL A 4 34.42 -13.09 -30.98
N LEU A 5 35.40 -12.67 -30.16
CA LEU A 5 35.14 -11.90 -28.94
C LEU A 5 34.53 -10.51 -29.24
N ALA A 6 34.97 -9.83 -30.30
CA ALA A 6 34.37 -8.58 -30.72
C ALA A 6 32.93 -8.75 -31.22
N ALA A 7 32.63 -9.85 -31.92
CA ALA A 7 31.26 -10.17 -32.35
C ALA A 7 30.36 -10.51 -31.16
N VAL A 8 30.85 -11.24 -30.14
CA VAL A 8 30.10 -11.52 -28.91
C VAL A 8 29.87 -10.27 -28.08
N PHE A 9 30.84 -9.35 -28.03
CA PHE A 9 30.69 -8.07 -27.33
C PHE A 9 29.73 -7.12 -28.06
N PHE A 10 29.76 -7.08 -29.40
CA PHE A 10 28.79 -6.33 -30.19
C PHE A 10 27.38 -6.94 -30.12
N VAL A 11 27.24 -8.26 -30.09
CA VAL A 11 25.94 -8.92 -29.88
C VAL A 11 25.42 -8.69 -28.47
N MET A 12 26.28 -8.64 -27.44
CA MET A 12 25.87 -8.24 -26.07
C MET A 12 25.44 -6.76 -25.99
N ILE A 13 26.14 -5.85 -26.68
CA ILE A 13 25.78 -4.42 -26.70
C ILE A 13 24.51 -4.15 -27.52
N ILE A 14 24.26 -4.93 -28.57
CA ILE A 14 23.02 -4.87 -29.34
C ILE A 14 21.86 -5.54 -28.57
N LEU A 15 22.12 -6.54 -27.73
CA LEU A 15 21.13 -7.12 -26.81
C LEU A 15 20.85 -6.24 -25.58
N SER A 16 21.75 -5.32 -25.20
CA SER A 16 21.49 -4.31 -24.16
C SER A 16 20.83 -3.03 -24.69
N SER A 17 20.55 -2.97 -26.00
CA SER A 17 19.87 -1.85 -26.67
C SER A 17 18.62 -2.32 -27.42
N VAL A 18 18.03 -3.44 -26.99
CA VAL A 18 16.63 -3.72 -27.31
C VAL A 18 15.84 -2.54 -26.75
N PRO A 19 15.07 -1.80 -27.57
CA PRO A 19 14.12 -0.86 -27.03
C PRO A 19 13.16 -1.72 -26.21
N LEU A 20 13.30 -1.68 -24.88
CA LEU A 20 12.41 -2.38 -23.97
C LEU A 20 10.99 -2.01 -24.38
N ALA A 21 10.19 -3.03 -24.68
CA ALA A 21 8.73 -2.96 -24.75
C ALA A 21 8.26 -1.87 -23.79
N ASN A 22 7.52 -0.87 -24.28
CA ASN A 22 7.17 0.37 -23.57
C ASN A 22 6.90 0.13 -22.06
N ALA A 23 7.94 0.23 -21.24
CA ALA A 23 7.82 -0.06 -19.82
C ALA A 23 7.07 1.11 -19.20
N LYS A 24 5.98 0.80 -18.51
CA LYS A 24 5.22 1.81 -17.80
C LYS A 24 5.92 2.07 -16.47
N ILE A 25 6.29 3.32 -16.25
CA ILE A 25 6.86 3.77 -14.97
C ILE A 25 5.69 4.08 -14.04
N GLU A 26 5.54 3.32 -12.96
CA GLU A 26 4.39 3.41 -12.06
C GLU A 26 4.82 3.60 -10.60
N PRO A 27 4.08 4.39 -9.80
CA PRO A 27 4.38 4.55 -8.38
C PRO A 27 4.29 3.24 -7.58
N TYR A 28 5.40 2.81 -6.98
CA TYR A 28 5.49 1.65 -6.08
C TYR A 28 5.49 2.07 -4.62
N VAL A 29 4.43 2.75 -4.22
CA VAL A 29 4.32 3.38 -2.90
C VAL A 29 3.42 2.64 -1.92
N TYR A 30 2.94 1.45 -2.30
CA TYR A 30 2.08 0.59 -1.50
C TYR A 30 2.76 -0.74 -1.18
N LYS A 31 2.46 -1.29 0.01
CA LYS A 31 2.88 -2.63 0.44
C LYS A 31 1.64 -3.52 0.47
N PRO A 32 1.65 -4.69 -0.20
CA PRO A 32 0.53 -5.63 -0.14
C PRO A 32 0.25 -6.10 1.28
N THR A 33 -1.03 -6.22 1.64
CA THR A 33 -1.46 -6.78 2.93
C THR A 33 -2.41 -7.95 2.73
N VAL A 34 -2.40 -8.89 3.66
CA VAL A 34 -3.27 -10.06 3.63
C VAL A 34 -4.74 -9.69 3.79
N PRO A 35 -5.16 -8.82 4.75
CA PRO A 35 -6.56 -8.45 4.87
C PRO A 35 -7.11 -7.75 3.63
N ASP A 36 -6.42 -6.73 3.12
CA ASP A 36 -6.89 -5.97 1.96
C ASP A 36 -6.99 -6.90 0.73
N THR A 37 -5.96 -7.72 0.49
CA THR A 37 -5.95 -8.63 -0.66
C THR A 37 -6.99 -9.74 -0.53
N ALA A 38 -7.10 -10.39 0.65
CA ALA A 38 -8.00 -11.52 0.84
C ALA A 38 -9.47 -11.11 0.74
N PHE A 39 -9.88 -10.02 1.39
CA PHE A 39 -11.27 -9.55 1.29
C PHE A 39 -11.61 -9.04 -0.12
N SER A 40 -10.64 -8.43 -0.82
CA SER A 40 -10.83 -8.04 -2.23
C SER A 40 -11.05 -9.26 -3.11
N VAL A 41 -10.26 -10.33 -2.93
CA VAL A 41 -10.47 -11.61 -3.62
C VAL A 41 -11.87 -12.18 -3.34
N LEU A 42 -12.33 -12.16 -2.09
CA LEU A 42 -13.68 -12.63 -1.75
C LEU A 42 -14.75 -11.83 -2.50
N ALA A 43 -14.64 -10.51 -2.50
CA ALA A 43 -15.62 -9.62 -3.12
C ALA A 43 -15.65 -9.78 -4.65
N LEU A 44 -14.48 -9.77 -5.28
CA LEU A 44 -14.30 -9.87 -6.72
C LEU A 44 -14.71 -11.24 -7.27
N TYR A 45 -14.58 -12.29 -6.46
CA TYR A 45 -15.13 -13.60 -6.82
C TYR A 45 -16.66 -13.58 -6.91
N GLU A 46 -17.35 -12.92 -5.99
CA GLU A 46 -18.82 -12.84 -6.03
C GLU A 46 -19.34 -12.01 -7.22
N THR A 47 -18.55 -11.02 -7.70
CA THR A 47 -18.89 -10.23 -8.89
C THR A 47 -18.43 -10.84 -10.21
N GLY A 48 -17.67 -11.95 -10.17
CA GLY A 48 -17.20 -12.64 -11.37
C GLY A 48 -15.91 -12.07 -11.97
N ASP A 49 -15.19 -11.21 -11.25
CA ASP A 49 -13.91 -10.62 -11.66
C ASP A 49 -12.75 -11.62 -11.46
N TYR A 50 -12.84 -12.77 -12.13
CA TYR A 50 -11.98 -13.92 -11.88
C TYR A 50 -10.50 -13.70 -12.21
N ALA A 51 -10.17 -12.86 -13.19
CA ALA A 51 -8.79 -12.44 -13.44
C ALA A 51 -8.18 -11.79 -12.18
N LYS A 52 -8.90 -10.83 -11.58
CA LYS A 52 -8.46 -10.13 -10.36
C LYS A 52 -8.40 -11.03 -9.13
N VAL A 53 -9.26 -12.05 -9.06
CA VAL A 53 -9.16 -13.09 -8.03
C VAL A 53 -7.83 -13.83 -8.13
N LEU A 54 -7.40 -14.24 -9.34
CA LEU A 54 -6.15 -14.96 -9.52
C LEU A 54 -4.92 -14.08 -9.20
N GLU A 55 -4.94 -12.81 -9.58
CA GLU A 55 -3.90 -11.83 -9.20
C GLU A 55 -3.74 -11.76 -7.68
N GLY A 56 -4.83 -11.51 -6.96
CA GLY A 56 -4.83 -11.44 -5.50
C GLY A 56 -4.42 -12.76 -4.84
N CYS A 57 -4.87 -13.91 -5.38
CA CYS A 57 -4.45 -15.21 -4.87
C CYS A 57 -2.95 -15.46 -5.02
N GLU A 58 -2.34 -15.09 -6.15
CA GLU A 58 -0.90 -15.22 -6.34
C GLU A 58 -0.10 -14.24 -5.47
N TRP A 59 -0.61 -13.04 -5.21
CA TRP A 59 -0.02 -12.17 -4.19
C TRP A 59 -0.08 -12.78 -2.80
N LEU A 60 -1.20 -13.40 -2.41
CA LEU A 60 -1.25 -14.18 -1.16
C LEU A 60 -0.21 -15.30 -1.16
N MET A 61 0.00 -15.99 -2.29
CA MET A 61 1.07 -16.99 -2.42
C MET A 61 2.48 -16.41 -2.26
N MET A 62 2.69 -15.13 -2.57
CA MET A 62 3.95 -14.42 -2.33
C MET A 62 4.12 -13.95 -0.88
N LEU A 63 3.03 -13.59 -0.21
CA LEU A 63 3.03 -13.13 1.18
C LEU A 63 3.17 -14.28 2.20
N ARG A 64 2.98 -15.54 1.77
CA ARG A 64 3.01 -16.70 2.66
C ARG A 64 4.38 -16.93 3.28
N THR A 65 4.39 -17.42 4.51
CA THR A 65 5.61 -17.93 5.16
C THR A 65 5.98 -19.31 4.62
N PRO A 66 7.21 -19.81 4.89
CA PRO A 66 7.58 -21.20 4.59
C PRO A 66 6.70 -22.27 5.24
N PHE A 67 5.84 -21.90 6.20
CA PHE A 67 4.90 -22.79 6.89
C PHE A 67 3.50 -22.78 6.27
N ASP A 68 3.32 -22.20 5.08
CA ASP A 68 2.00 -22.03 4.43
C ASP A 68 0.97 -21.36 5.36
N SER A 69 1.43 -20.34 6.07
CA SER A 69 0.64 -19.48 6.98
C SER A 69 1.02 -18.02 6.75
N TRP A 70 0.19 -17.09 7.23
CA TRP A 70 0.28 -15.67 6.90
C TRP A 70 0.32 -14.79 8.14
N GLY A 71 1.18 -13.76 8.09
CA GLY A 71 1.07 -12.57 8.93
C GLY A 71 0.25 -11.48 8.23
N PHE A 72 0.24 -10.27 8.79
CA PHE A 72 -0.46 -9.14 8.17
C PHE A 72 0.12 -8.78 6.79
N ALA A 73 1.43 -8.85 6.65
CA ALA A 73 2.15 -8.67 5.39
C ALA A 73 3.43 -9.52 5.35
N TYR A 74 4.18 -9.46 4.23
CA TYR A 74 5.42 -10.24 4.07
C TYR A 74 6.42 -9.94 5.20
N GLY A 75 7.01 -11.02 5.74
CA GLY A 75 8.03 -10.97 6.79
C GLY A 75 7.49 -10.75 8.21
N GLU A 76 6.17 -10.56 8.36
CA GLU A 76 5.53 -10.41 9.67
C GLU A 76 5.13 -11.77 10.25
N ASP A 77 5.00 -11.83 11.58
CA ASP A 77 4.67 -13.06 12.28
C ASP A 77 3.31 -13.61 11.81
N HIS A 78 3.28 -14.91 11.56
CA HIS A 78 2.06 -15.59 11.16
C HIS A 78 1.01 -15.69 12.28
N GLU A 79 -0.21 -15.26 11.97
CA GLU A 79 -1.35 -15.21 12.89
C GLU A 79 -2.55 -15.99 12.34
N ALA A 80 -3.45 -16.42 13.23
CA ALA A 80 -4.58 -17.26 12.85
C ALA A 80 -5.59 -16.51 12.00
N LYS A 81 -5.90 -15.25 12.33
CA LYS A 81 -6.82 -14.42 11.52
C LYS A 81 -6.37 -14.24 10.07
N TYR A 82 -5.10 -13.94 9.83
CA TYR A 82 -4.59 -13.69 8.47
C TYR A 82 -4.46 -14.99 7.69
N THR A 83 -4.03 -16.07 8.35
CA THR A 83 -4.03 -17.42 7.74
C THR A 83 -5.46 -17.85 7.36
N ALA A 84 -6.44 -17.59 8.22
CA ALA A 84 -7.85 -17.87 7.94
C ALA A 84 -8.39 -17.04 6.76
N MET A 85 -8.10 -15.74 6.70
CA MET A 85 -8.46 -14.88 5.56
C MET A 85 -7.84 -15.38 4.26
N ALA A 86 -6.56 -15.75 4.27
CA ALA A 86 -5.88 -16.31 3.10
C ALA A 86 -6.50 -17.64 2.66
N ILE A 87 -6.85 -18.56 3.58
CA ILE A 87 -7.56 -19.81 3.25
C ILE A 87 -8.89 -19.50 2.55
N LEU A 88 -9.68 -18.57 3.10
CA LEU A 88 -10.96 -18.18 2.52
C LEU A 88 -10.76 -17.68 1.08
N ALA A 89 -9.82 -16.76 0.84
CA ALA A 89 -9.52 -16.24 -0.48
C ALA A 89 -9.00 -17.34 -1.45
N LEU A 90 -8.04 -18.16 -1.02
CA LEU A 90 -7.45 -19.21 -1.86
C LEU A 90 -8.46 -20.30 -2.26
N ILE A 91 -9.48 -20.59 -1.44
CA ILE A 91 -10.59 -21.46 -1.83
C ILE A 91 -11.32 -20.93 -3.07
N ARG A 92 -11.42 -19.60 -3.25
CA ARG A 92 -12.04 -18.99 -4.44
C ARG A 92 -11.11 -19.12 -5.65
N GLY A 93 -9.82 -18.84 -5.48
CA GLY A 93 -8.82 -19.08 -6.53
C GLY A 93 -8.78 -20.53 -6.99
N GLU A 94 -8.88 -21.49 -6.06
CA GLU A 94 -8.89 -22.93 -6.36
C GLU A 94 -10.12 -23.36 -7.18
N ARG A 95 -11.23 -22.60 -7.11
CA ARG A 95 -12.39 -22.85 -7.97
C ARG A 95 -12.15 -22.42 -9.42
N ILE A 96 -11.28 -21.45 -9.65
CA ILE A 96 -10.97 -20.89 -10.97
C ILE A 96 -9.78 -21.60 -11.61
N ALA A 97 -8.77 -21.95 -10.81
CA ALA A 97 -7.54 -22.60 -11.25
C ALA A 97 -7.29 -23.87 -10.42
N SER A 98 -8.19 -24.85 -10.54
CA SER A 98 -8.15 -26.08 -9.74
C SER A 98 -6.82 -26.80 -9.88
N GLY A 99 -6.24 -27.18 -8.74
CA GLY A 99 -4.91 -27.77 -8.58
C GLY A 99 -3.83 -26.77 -8.16
N ARG A 100 -4.06 -25.45 -8.27
CA ARG A 100 -3.01 -24.43 -8.02
C ARG A 100 -2.73 -24.21 -6.54
N TYR A 101 -3.76 -24.11 -5.71
CA TYR A 101 -3.69 -23.65 -4.32
C TYR A 101 -4.00 -24.76 -3.31
N ASN A 102 -4.58 -25.89 -3.75
CA ASN A 102 -5.03 -27.00 -2.92
C ASN A 102 -4.03 -27.44 -1.83
N THR A 103 -2.77 -27.67 -2.21
CA THR A 103 -1.71 -28.08 -1.27
C THR A 103 -1.51 -27.03 -0.17
N THR A 104 -1.44 -25.76 -0.56
CA THR A 104 -1.25 -24.66 0.38
C THR A 104 -2.46 -24.46 1.28
N ILE A 105 -3.69 -24.59 0.77
CA ILE A 105 -4.91 -24.55 1.57
C ILE A 105 -4.89 -25.65 2.66
N ASN A 106 -4.51 -26.87 2.30
CA ASN A 106 -4.42 -27.98 3.25
C ASN A 106 -3.33 -27.75 4.31
N ASN A 107 -2.16 -27.27 3.91
CA ASN A 107 -1.07 -26.98 4.84
C ASN A 107 -1.43 -25.84 5.80
N ALA A 108 -2.12 -24.81 5.30
CA ALA A 108 -2.61 -23.70 6.10
C ALA A 108 -3.67 -24.15 7.13
N ALA A 109 -4.61 -24.99 6.71
CA ALA A 109 -5.61 -25.59 7.61
C ALA A 109 -4.94 -26.47 8.68
N TYR A 110 -3.93 -27.25 8.30
CA TYR A 110 -3.12 -28.02 9.24
C TYR A 110 -2.38 -27.12 10.24
N TRP A 111 -1.79 -26.02 9.77
CA TRP A 111 -1.13 -25.05 10.64
C TRP A 111 -2.10 -24.45 11.67
N LEU A 112 -3.33 -24.09 11.25
CA LEU A 112 -4.36 -23.62 12.19
C LEU A 112 -4.65 -24.67 13.26
N ILE A 113 -4.91 -25.92 12.88
CA ILE A 113 -5.16 -27.02 13.83
C ILE A 113 -3.99 -27.16 14.81
N TYR A 114 -2.76 -27.12 14.31
CA TYR A 114 -1.55 -27.27 15.12
C TYR A 114 -1.34 -26.11 16.11
N LYS A 115 -1.71 -24.89 15.73
CA LYS A 115 -1.54 -23.69 16.56
C LYS A 115 -2.68 -23.42 17.53
N GLN A 116 -3.79 -24.16 17.44
CA GLN A 116 -4.91 -24.00 18.35
C GLN A 116 -4.46 -24.25 19.79
N ASN A 117 -4.82 -23.34 20.69
CA ASN A 117 -4.56 -23.52 22.11
C ASN A 117 -5.37 -24.70 22.67
N PRO A 118 -4.93 -25.31 23.80
CA PRO A 118 -5.68 -26.40 24.45
C PRO A 118 -7.12 -26.04 24.84
N ASP A 119 -7.41 -24.75 25.06
CA ASP A 119 -8.75 -24.24 25.37
C ASP A 119 -9.65 -24.06 24.13
N GLY A 120 -9.12 -24.28 22.93
CA GLY A 120 -9.82 -24.13 21.66
C GLY A 120 -9.65 -22.77 20.97
N SER A 121 -8.97 -21.82 21.60
CA SER A 121 -8.75 -20.48 21.03
C SER A 121 -7.55 -20.41 20.09
N TRP A 122 -7.48 -19.31 19.33
CA TRP A 122 -6.23 -18.81 18.74
C TRP A 122 -5.98 -17.39 19.27
N GLN A 123 -5.45 -17.29 20.49
CA GLN A 123 -5.12 -16.03 21.18
C GLN A 123 -6.32 -15.14 21.54
N ASP A 124 -7.01 -14.58 20.55
CA ASP A 124 -8.12 -13.63 20.75
C ASP A 124 -9.42 -14.06 20.06
N TYR A 125 -10.47 -13.25 20.29
CA TYR A 125 -11.82 -13.55 19.84
C TYR A 125 -11.97 -13.45 18.32
N THR A 126 -11.30 -12.49 17.67
CA THR A 126 -11.34 -12.31 16.21
C THR A 126 -10.58 -13.42 15.52
N ASP A 127 -9.37 -13.74 16.00
CA ASP A 127 -8.56 -14.84 15.50
C ASP A 127 -9.30 -16.18 15.57
N THR A 128 -9.94 -16.46 16.72
CA THR A 128 -10.72 -17.69 16.90
C THR A 128 -11.96 -17.72 16.00
N ALA A 129 -12.66 -16.60 15.85
CA ALA A 129 -13.84 -16.50 15.00
C ALA A 129 -13.51 -16.72 13.52
N LEU A 130 -12.48 -16.06 13.00
CA LEU A 130 -12.06 -16.23 11.61
C LEU A 130 -11.49 -17.61 11.33
N ALA A 131 -10.68 -18.17 12.24
CA ALA A 131 -10.17 -19.54 12.12
C ALA A 131 -11.32 -20.56 12.07
N LEU A 132 -12.35 -20.39 12.93
CA LEU A 132 -13.55 -21.22 12.89
C LEU A 132 -14.29 -21.13 11.55
N ILE A 133 -14.49 -19.92 11.02
CA ILE A 133 -15.14 -19.70 9.71
C ILE A 133 -14.33 -20.39 8.60
N ALA A 134 -13.02 -20.17 8.55
CA ALA A 134 -12.13 -20.73 7.53
C ALA A 134 -12.08 -22.27 7.59
N LEU A 135 -11.94 -22.87 8.78
CA LEU A 135 -11.91 -24.33 8.92
C LEU A 135 -13.24 -24.98 8.52
N ARG A 136 -14.38 -24.35 8.84
CA ARG A 136 -15.69 -24.81 8.38
C ARG A 136 -15.83 -24.72 6.87
N GLU A 137 -15.40 -23.63 6.26
CA GLU A 137 -15.46 -23.51 4.80
C GLU A 137 -14.50 -24.50 4.13
N PHE A 138 -13.29 -24.66 4.65
CA PHE A 138 -12.32 -25.67 4.18
C PHE A 138 -12.92 -27.08 4.22
N LEU A 139 -13.53 -27.48 5.33
CA LEU A 139 -14.17 -28.80 5.49
C LEU A 139 -15.27 -29.05 4.45
N ASN A 140 -15.98 -27.99 4.05
CA ASN A 140 -17.10 -28.05 3.10
C ASN A 140 -16.68 -27.76 1.64
N SER A 141 -15.43 -27.37 1.40
CA SER A 141 -14.97 -26.91 0.08
C SER A 141 -14.79 -28.04 -0.94
N GLY A 142 -14.57 -29.27 -0.46
CA GLY A 142 -14.18 -30.41 -1.31
C GLY A 142 -12.68 -30.51 -1.58
N TYR A 143 -11.87 -29.57 -1.06
CA TYR A 143 -10.41 -29.56 -1.23
C TYR A 143 -9.64 -30.27 -0.11
N LEU A 144 -10.33 -30.80 0.90
CA LEU A 144 -9.69 -31.57 1.96
C LEU A 144 -8.95 -32.77 1.36
N ASN A 145 -7.66 -32.90 1.67
CA ASN A 145 -6.86 -34.02 1.22
C ASN A 145 -7.21 -35.30 2.01
N GLU A 146 -8.16 -36.08 1.48
CA GLU A 146 -8.64 -37.34 2.06
C GLU A 146 -7.53 -38.41 2.20
N LYS A 147 -6.36 -38.21 1.56
CA LYS A 147 -5.21 -39.11 1.71
C LYS A 147 -4.48 -38.90 3.04
N LEU A 148 -4.72 -37.80 3.75
CA LEU A 148 -4.12 -37.52 5.05
C LEU A 148 -4.97 -38.17 6.16
N PRO A 149 -4.50 -39.27 6.79
CA PRO A 149 -5.33 -40.03 7.72
C PRO A 149 -5.78 -39.19 8.91
N GLY A 150 -7.09 -39.14 9.15
CA GLY A 150 -7.67 -38.46 10.30
C GLY A 150 -7.73 -36.94 10.19
N LEU A 151 -7.29 -36.32 9.08
CA LEU A 151 -7.34 -34.86 8.91
C LEU A 151 -8.76 -34.30 9.06
N ARG A 152 -9.74 -34.92 8.39
CA ARG A 152 -11.16 -34.55 8.50
C ARG A 152 -11.64 -34.54 9.96
N LYS A 153 -11.25 -35.53 10.75
CA LYS A 153 -11.59 -35.62 12.17
C LYS A 153 -10.90 -34.50 12.98
N GLN A 154 -9.61 -34.27 12.74
CA GLN A 154 -8.86 -33.20 13.41
C GLN A 154 -9.43 -31.81 13.11
N VAL A 155 -9.82 -31.55 11.86
CA VAL A 155 -10.51 -30.31 11.45
C VAL A 155 -11.82 -30.16 12.22
N GLN A 156 -12.64 -31.22 12.28
CA GLN A 156 -13.91 -31.19 13.02
C GLN A 156 -13.70 -30.93 14.52
N GLU A 157 -12.74 -31.61 15.15
CA GLU A 157 -12.41 -31.39 16.57
C GLU A 157 -11.93 -29.95 16.82
N ALA A 158 -11.13 -29.39 15.91
CA ALA A 158 -10.69 -27.99 16.02
C ALA A 158 -11.86 -27.01 15.91
N ILE A 159 -12.79 -27.25 14.97
CA ILE A 159 -14.04 -26.49 14.80
C ILE A 159 -14.88 -26.53 16.09
N ASP A 160 -15.07 -27.72 16.67
CA ASP A 160 -15.92 -27.90 17.84
C ASP A 160 -15.33 -27.19 19.07
N ARG A 161 -14.01 -27.29 19.29
CA ARG A 161 -13.32 -26.58 20.37
C ARG A 161 -13.40 -25.05 20.21
N ALA A 162 -13.18 -24.56 19.00
CA ALA A 162 -13.23 -23.13 18.70
C ALA A 162 -14.63 -22.55 18.94
N GLN A 163 -15.66 -23.27 18.48
CA GLN A 163 -17.05 -22.91 18.73
C GLN A 163 -17.38 -22.91 20.22
N GLY A 164 -16.95 -23.94 20.96
CA GLY A 164 -17.13 -24.01 22.41
C GLY A 164 -16.50 -22.83 23.13
N TRP A 165 -15.26 -22.47 22.75
CA TRP A 165 -14.57 -21.31 23.31
C TRP A 165 -15.30 -19.99 23.01
N LEU A 166 -15.72 -19.74 21.76
CA LEU A 166 -16.43 -18.52 21.36
C LEU A 166 -17.80 -18.36 22.04
N MET A 167 -18.45 -19.48 22.39
CA MET A 167 -19.70 -19.46 23.16
C MET A 167 -19.49 -19.09 24.63
N ALA A 168 -18.31 -19.41 25.19
CA ALA A 168 -17.98 -19.12 26.58
C ALA A 168 -17.32 -17.73 26.76
N ALA A 169 -16.50 -17.31 25.80
CA ALA A 169 -15.83 -16.02 25.80
C ALA A 169 -16.78 -14.87 25.38
N GLN A 170 -16.44 -13.64 25.76
CA GLN A 170 -17.17 -12.44 25.36
C GLN A 170 -16.32 -11.54 24.45
N PRO A 171 -16.90 -10.96 23.39
CA PRO A 171 -16.22 -9.99 22.54
C PRO A 171 -15.97 -8.68 23.31
N LYS A 172 -14.80 -8.09 23.13
CA LYS A 172 -14.37 -6.83 23.77
C LYS A 172 -14.76 -5.58 23.00
N ASN A 173 -14.99 -5.71 21.70
CA ASN A 173 -15.36 -4.61 20.81
C ASN A 173 -16.34 -5.09 19.73
N ASP A 174 -16.84 -4.15 18.94
CA ASP A 174 -17.88 -4.42 17.93
C ASP A 174 -17.34 -5.23 16.74
N VAL A 175 -16.06 -5.10 16.39
CA VAL A 175 -15.43 -5.94 15.34
C VAL A 175 -15.42 -7.40 15.76
N GLU A 176 -14.97 -7.69 16.99
CA GLU A 176 -15.01 -9.03 17.59
C GLU A 176 -16.44 -9.57 17.64
N ARG A 177 -17.42 -8.72 17.98
CA ARG A 177 -18.83 -9.11 18.02
C ARG A 177 -19.36 -9.50 16.63
N VAL A 178 -19.03 -8.73 15.59
CA VAL A 178 -19.46 -9.03 14.21
C VAL A 178 -18.92 -10.39 13.77
N PHE A 179 -17.60 -10.61 13.86
CA PHE A 179 -17.00 -11.86 13.43
C PHE A 179 -17.41 -13.05 14.31
N GLY A 180 -17.55 -12.86 15.62
CA GLY A 180 -18.05 -13.92 16.50
C GLY A 180 -19.48 -14.32 16.19
N TYR A 181 -20.38 -13.36 15.94
CA TYR A 181 -21.75 -13.67 15.55
C TYR A 181 -21.82 -14.34 14.18
N MET A 182 -20.99 -13.92 13.23
CA MET A 182 -20.82 -14.59 11.94
C MET A 182 -20.35 -16.04 12.13
N ALA A 183 -19.31 -16.25 12.95
CA ALA A 183 -18.74 -17.57 13.24
C ALA A 183 -19.73 -18.47 14.00
N LEU A 184 -20.55 -17.92 14.89
CA LEU A 184 -21.56 -18.67 15.65
C LEU A 184 -22.92 -18.80 14.92
N GLY A 185 -23.08 -18.19 13.74
CA GLY A 185 -24.35 -18.18 13.01
C GLY A 185 -25.46 -17.37 13.69
N LYS A 186 -25.11 -16.40 14.55
CA LYS A 186 -26.02 -15.53 15.31
C LYS A 186 -26.57 -14.39 14.46
N LYS A 187 -27.28 -14.78 13.41
CA LYS A 187 -27.81 -13.90 12.38
C LYS A 187 -28.75 -12.81 12.90
N GLU A 188 -29.64 -13.15 13.81
CA GLU A 188 -30.61 -12.20 14.37
C GLU A 188 -29.97 -11.20 15.34
N ASP A 189 -28.89 -11.59 16.02
CA ASP A 189 -28.13 -10.67 16.87
C ASP A 189 -27.33 -9.68 16.00
N LEU A 190 -26.79 -10.12 14.86
CA LEU A 190 -26.15 -9.25 13.87
C LEU A 190 -27.12 -8.21 13.29
N LYS A 191 -28.37 -8.59 12.98
CA LYS A 191 -29.38 -7.64 12.47
C LYS A 191 -29.74 -6.54 13.46
N LYS A 192 -29.76 -6.88 14.75
CA LYS A 192 -30.09 -5.94 15.84
C LYS A 192 -28.91 -5.05 16.24
N MET A 193 -27.71 -5.38 15.80
CA MET A 193 -26.52 -4.63 16.13
C MET A 193 -26.54 -3.27 15.44
N GLU A 194 -26.61 -2.20 16.23
CA GLU A 194 -26.40 -0.84 15.76
C GLU A 194 -24.92 -0.65 15.44
N VAL A 195 -24.63 -0.15 14.24
CA VAL A 195 -23.28 0.09 13.73
C VAL A 195 -23.30 1.37 12.91
N ASP A 196 -22.18 2.09 12.93
CA ASP A 196 -21.92 3.28 12.15
C ASP A 196 -20.55 3.21 11.47
N GLY A 197 -20.29 4.14 10.55
CA GLY A 197 -19.05 4.20 9.78
C GLY A 197 -18.68 2.87 9.13
N GLU A 198 -17.40 2.51 9.21
CA GLU A 198 -16.85 1.30 8.58
C GLU A 198 -17.50 0.01 9.11
N LEU A 199 -17.98 -0.03 10.35
CA LEU A 199 -18.63 -1.23 10.93
C LEU A 199 -19.93 -1.61 10.20
N ALA A 200 -20.57 -0.67 9.49
CA ALA A 200 -21.71 -0.97 8.65
C ALA A 200 -21.36 -1.97 7.53
N ALA A 201 -20.21 -1.83 6.89
CA ALA A 201 -19.71 -2.77 5.89
C ALA A 201 -19.41 -4.15 6.49
N TYR A 202 -18.82 -4.19 7.69
CA TYR A 202 -18.48 -5.43 8.38
C TYR A 202 -19.73 -6.23 8.74
N ARG A 203 -20.75 -5.56 9.31
CA ARG A 203 -22.04 -6.18 9.62
C ARG A 203 -22.72 -6.69 8.35
N ALA A 204 -22.73 -5.88 7.28
CA ALA A 204 -23.32 -6.24 6.00
C ALA A 204 -22.65 -7.48 5.39
N PHE A 205 -21.31 -7.51 5.36
CA PHE A 205 -20.53 -8.66 4.93
C PHE A 205 -20.89 -9.92 5.72
N ALA A 206 -20.91 -9.84 7.06
CA ALA A 206 -21.25 -10.97 7.91
C ALA A 206 -22.66 -11.52 7.62
N LEU A 207 -23.65 -10.65 7.41
CA LEU A 207 -25.01 -11.04 7.06
C LEU A 207 -25.09 -11.66 5.65
N ALA A 208 -24.42 -11.06 4.66
CA ALA A 208 -24.37 -11.55 3.30
C ALA A 208 -23.68 -12.92 3.20
N TYR A 209 -22.59 -13.12 3.94
CA TYR A 209 -21.90 -14.41 4.03
C TYR A 209 -22.79 -15.52 4.61
N MET A 210 -23.75 -15.16 5.47
CA MET A 210 -24.79 -16.06 5.98
C MET A 210 -26.02 -16.16 5.05
N GLY A 211 -25.96 -15.59 3.85
CA GLY A 211 -26.96 -15.70 2.79
C GLY A 211 -28.08 -14.66 2.85
N GLU A 212 -27.91 -13.55 3.55
CA GLU A 212 -28.84 -12.41 3.46
C GLU A 212 -28.56 -11.53 2.26
N ARG A 213 -29.59 -10.83 1.82
CA ARG A 213 -29.46 -9.73 0.87
C ARG A 213 -29.36 -8.43 1.64
N ILE A 214 -28.33 -7.65 1.33
CA ILE A 214 -28.06 -6.39 2.00
C ILE A 214 -28.00 -5.28 0.95
N GLU A 215 -28.54 -4.12 1.30
CA GLU A 215 -28.35 -2.88 0.57
C GLU A 215 -27.54 -1.93 1.45
N LEU A 216 -26.56 -1.25 0.86
CA LEU A 216 -25.74 -0.23 1.50
C LEU A 216 -25.61 0.95 0.56
N THR A 217 -25.67 2.17 1.10
CA THR A 217 -25.54 3.40 0.32
C THR A 217 -24.36 4.28 0.75
N GLU A 218 -23.80 3.98 1.93
CA GLU A 218 -22.70 4.70 2.55
C GLU A 218 -21.41 4.67 1.70
N ASP A 219 -20.50 5.60 1.98
CA ASP A 219 -19.15 5.61 1.42
C ASP A 219 -18.16 5.10 2.46
N PHE A 220 -17.24 4.25 2.04
CA PHE A 220 -16.21 3.68 2.90
C PHE A 220 -14.83 4.10 2.41
N GLN A 221 -13.88 4.24 3.34
CA GLN A 221 -12.54 4.73 3.06
C GLN A 221 -11.52 3.59 3.00
N SER A 222 -11.65 2.59 3.87
CA SER A 222 -10.71 1.47 3.92
C SER A 222 -10.98 0.46 2.81
N THR A 223 -9.91 -0.14 2.28
CA THR A 223 -10.02 -1.16 1.23
C THR A 223 -10.81 -2.37 1.70
N VAL A 224 -10.59 -2.85 2.94
CA VAL A 224 -11.37 -3.95 3.53
C VAL A 224 -12.86 -3.62 3.58
N ALA A 225 -13.27 -2.44 4.04
CA ALA A 225 -14.69 -2.11 4.12
C ALA A 225 -15.34 -1.96 2.74
N ILE A 226 -14.63 -1.38 1.76
CA ILE A 226 -15.11 -1.33 0.37
C ILE A 226 -15.30 -2.75 -0.18
N ALA A 227 -14.33 -3.63 0.02
CA ALA A 227 -14.43 -5.03 -0.39
C ALA A 227 -15.58 -5.76 0.31
N MET A 228 -15.76 -5.56 1.61
CA MET A 228 -16.88 -6.11 2.38
C MET A 228 -18.24 -5.60 1.89
N ALA A 229 -18.35 -4.32 1.58
CA ALA A 229 -19.55 -3.72 1.01
C ALA A 229 -19.84 -4.25 -0.41
N LEU A 230 -18.80 -4.41 -1.23
CA LEU A 230 -18.91 -5.03 -2.55
C LEU A 230 -19.40 -6.48 -2.44
N TYR A 231 -18.79 -7.29 -1.59
CA TYR A 231 -19.22 -8.67 -1.32
C TYR A 231 -20.70 -8.73 -0.90
N ALA A 232 -21.12 -7.81 -0.04
CA ALA A 232 -22.47 -7.82 0.53
C ALA A 232 -23.56 -7.39 -0.47
N THR A 233 -23.22 -6.52 -1.42
CA THR A 233 -24.20 -5.83 -2.27
C THR A 233 -24.10 -6.17 -3.76
N GLY A 234 -22.92 -6.57 -4.24
CA GLY A 234 -22.62 -6.69 -5.67
C GLY A 234 -22.66 -5.35 -6.42
N SER A 235 -22.55 -4.22 -5.72
CA SER A 235 -22.72 -2.89 -6.31
C SER A 235 -21.50 -2.46 -7.15
N GLU A 236 -21.76 -2.02 -8.39
CA GLU A 236 -20.72 -1.50 -9.29
C GLU A 236 -19.96 -0.31 -8.69
N LYS A 237 -20.63 0.52 -7.88
CA LYS A 237 -19.98 1.64 -7.17
C LYS A 237 -18.80 1.16 -6.33
N TYR A 238 -19.00 0.12 -5.51
CA TYR A 238 -17.92 -0.39 -4.66
C TYR A 238 -16.88 -1.17 -5.48
N ARG A 239 -17.29 -1.78 -6.60
CA ARG A 239 -16.38 -2.44 -7.54
C ARG A 239 -15.40 -1.45 -8.15
N GLU A 240 -15.89 -0.34 -8.71
CA GLU A 240 -15.05 0.71 -9.28
C GLU A 240 -14.09 1.30 -8.25
N GLU A 241 -14.57 1.59 -7.04
CA GLU A 241 -13.73 2.10 -5.95
C GLU A 241 -12.68 1.09 -5.49
N LEU A 242 -13.00 -0.20 -5.47
CA LEU A 242 -12.06 -1.25 -5.11
C LEU A 242 -10.95 -1.39 -6.17
N LEU A 243 -11.31 -1.38 -7.46
CA LEU A 243 -10.36 -1.48 -8.56
C LEU A 243 -9.44 -0.26 -8.67
N LYS A 244 -9.90 0.94 -8.31
CA LYS A 244 -9.04 2.14 -8.20
C LYS A 244 -7.96 2.03 -7.13
N LYS A 245 -8.16 1.15 -6.14
CA LYS A 245 -7.22 0.89 -5.03
C LYS A 245 -6.33 -0.32 -5.29
N GLU A 246 -6.45 -0.95 -6.46
CA GLU A 246 -5.56 -2.01 -6.88
C GLU A 246 -4.22 -1.42 -7.35
N HIS A 247 -3.14 -2.05 -6.91
CA HIS A 247 -1.78 -1.70 -7.29
C HIS A 247 -1.07 -2.98 -7.74
N PHE A 248 -0.71 -3.08 -9.01
CA PHE A 248 0.07 -4.22 -9.54
C PHE A 248 -0.53 -5.61 -9.25
N GLY A 249 -1.86 -5.72 -9.23
CA GLY A 249 -2.60 -6.94 -8.93
C GLY A 249 -2.86 -7.20 -7.44
N PHE A 250 -2.52 -6.28 -6.54
CA PHE A 250 -2.77 -6.41 -5.10
C PHE A 250 -3.47 -5.20 -4.49
N TRP A 251 -3.90 -5.38 -3.23
CA TRP A 251 -4.38 -4.30 -2.37
C TRP A 251 -3.54 -4.21 -1.10
N GLY A 252 -3.35 -2.99 -0.61
CA GLY A 252 -2.49 -2.79 0.55
C GLY A 252 -2.52 -1.38 1.12
N VAL A 253 -1.51 -1.11 1.94
CA VAL A 253 -1.36 0.15 2.67
C VAL A 253 -0.15 0.93 2.16
N LEU A 254 -0.16 2.23 2.39
CA LEU A 254 0.95 3.12 2.00
C LEU A 254 2.25 2.63 2.64
N HIS A 255 3.24 2.30 1.82
CA HIS A 255 4.55 1.81 2.25
C HIS A 255 5.42 2.95 2.82
N TYR A 256 5.34 4.12 2.20
CA TYR A 256 6.06 5.31 2.63
C TYR A 256 5.20 6.21 3.51
N ARG A 257 5.84 7.01 4.36
CA ARG A 257 5.13 8.00 5.15
C ARG A 257 4.54 9.07 4.24
N VAL A 258 3.34 9.53 4.57
CA VAL A 258 2.62 10.59 3.85
C VAL A 258 3.51 11.81 3.61
N LEU A 259 4.24 12.25 4.64
CA LEU A 259 5.11 13.42 4.56
C LEU A 259 6.32 13.21 3.63
N ASP A 260 6.82 11.98 3.52
CA ASP A 260 7.92 11.67 2.60
C ASP A 260 7.44 11.73 1.14
N LEU A 261 6.25 11.19 0.86
CA LEU A 261 5.66 11.27 -0.47
C LEU A 261 5.32 12.70 -0.87
N LEU A 262 4.76 13.50 0.05
CA LEU A 262 4.51 14.91 -0.20
C LEU A 262 5.81 15.71 -0.39
N SER A 263 6.88 15.37 0.32
CA SER A 263 8.21 15.96 0.10
C SER A 263 8.75 15.62 -1.28
N ALA A 264 8.64 14.36 -1.70
CA ALA A 264 9.04 13.91 -3.04
C ALA A 264 8.21 14.59 -4.13
N SER A 265 6.90 14.79 -3.91
CA SER A 265 6.01 15.41 -4.89
C SER A 265 6.32 16.87 -5.25
N LYS A 266 7.20 17.52 -4.48
CA LYS A 266 7.69 18.88 -4.75
C LYS A 266 8.91 18.91 -5.68
N ILE A 267 9.51 17.76 -5.94
CA ILE A 267 10.62 17.62 -6.89
C ILE A 267 10.02 17.45 -8.29
N SER A 268 10.56 18.19 -9.26
CA SER A 268 10.06 18.17 -10.64
C SER A 268 10.04 16.74 -11.20
N GLY A 269 8.88 16.30 -11.70
CA GLY A 269 8.67 14.97 -12.27
C GLY A 269 8.19 13.89 -11.30
N PHE A 270 7.69 14.29 -10.12
CA PHE A 270 7.13 13.42 -9.06
C PHE A 270 5.73 13.89 -8.59
N GLU A 271 5.09 14.81 -9.32
CA GLU A 271 3.86 15.48 -8.92
C GLU A 271 2.66 14.52 -8.77
N ASP A 272 2.70 13.38 -9.44
CA ASP A 272 1.71 12.30 -9.38
C ASP A 272 1.66 11.60 -8.01
N LEU A 273 2.67 11.79 -7.15
CA LEU A 273 2.64 11.31 -5.76
C LEU A 273 1.71 12.12 -4.86
N LYS A 274 1.41 13.37 -5.23
CA LYS A 274 0.53 14.26 -4.46
C LYS A 274 -0.90 13.71 -4.30
N PRO A 275 -1.63 13.32 -5.36
CA PRO A 275 -2.97 12.73 -5.22
C PRO A 275 -2.97 11.42 -4.42
N ILE A 276 -1.85 10.69 -4.37
CA ILE A 276 -1.71 9.47 -3.56
C ILE A 276 -1.60 9.81 -2.07
N ALA A 277 -0.81 10.82 -1.71
CA ALA A 277 -0.51 11.15 -0.32
C ALA A 277 -1.57 12.04 0.34
N CYS A 278 -2.17 12.98 -0.39
CA CYS A 278 -3.08 13.98 0.17
C CYS A 278 -4.34 13.45 0.88
N PRO A 279 -4.95 12.32 0.50
CA PRO A 279 -6.06 11.73 1.26
C PRO A 279 -5.72 11.38 2.71
N TYR A 280 -4.42 11.24 3.03
CA TYR A 280 -3.96 10.82 4.36
C TYR A 280 -3.50 11.97 5.24
N ILE A 281 -3.34 13.20 4.71
CA ILE A 281 -2.83 14.33 5.51
C ILE A 281 -3.78 14.69 6.67
N ASP A 282 -5.10 14.53 6.46
CA ASP A 282 -6.11 14.85 7.48
C ASP A 282 -6.09 13.86 8.66
N LYS A 283 -5.46 12.71 8.49
CA LYS A 283 -5.28 11.72 9.56
C LYS A 283 -4.13 12.12 10.50
N ILE A 284 -3.34 13.12 10.15
CA ILE A 284 -2.22 13.62 10.95
C ILE A 284 -2.67 14.88 11.70
N THR A 285 -3.06 14.72 12.95
CA THR A 285 -3.43 15.84 13.83
C THR A 285 -2.20 16.33 14.60
N PRO A 286 -1.82 17.62 14.47
CA PRO A 286 -0.73 18.19 15.27
C PRO A 286 -1.12 18.26 16.75
N ASN A 287 -0.20 17.89 17.63
CA ASN A 287 -0.39 17.90 19.09
C ASN A 287 0.05 19.22 19.72
N ASP A 288 0.95 19.95 19.07
CA ASP A 288 1.50 21.21 19.57
C ASP A 288 1.80 22.21 18.45
N ASP A 289 2.19 23.42 18.84
CA ASP A 289 2.51 24.50 17.90
C ASP A 289 3.76 24.21 17.05
N TRP A 290 4.68 23.35 17.52
CA TRP A 290 5.85 22.96 16.74
C TRP A 290 5.44 22.06 15.56
N GLU A 291 4.56 21.08 15.81
CA GLU A 291 4.00 20.20 14.78
C GLU A 291 3.13 20.97 13.79
N LYS A 292 2.34 21.96 14.25
CA LYS A 292 1.54 22.82 13.37
C LYS A 292 2.40 23.49 12.28
N VAL A 293 3.55 24.04 12.65
CA VAL A 293 4.46 24.69 11.69
C VAL A 293 5.05 23.67 10.72
N ILE A 294 5.50 22.52 11.20
CA ILE A 294 6.10 21.48 10.35
C ILE A 294 5.11 20.94 9.33
N LEU A 295 3.85 20.78 9.74
CA LEU A 295 2.80 20.25 8.88
C LEU A 295 2.26 21.30 7.90
N ALA A 296 2.44 22.59 8.17
CA ALA A 296 1.78 23.67 7.44
C ALA A 296 2.03 23.63 5.94
N ASP A 297 3.28 23.46 5.52
CA ASP A 297 3.68 23.36 4.11
C ASP A 297 3.10 22.12 3.42
N TYR A 298 2.86 21.04 4.15
CA TYR A 298 2.22 19.83 3.61
C TYR A 298 0.70 20.01 3.44
N TYR A 299 0.04 20.71 4.36
CA TYR A 299 -1.36 21.10 4.19
C TYR A 299 -1.54 22.00 2.96
N ILE A 300 -0.68 23.02 2.79
CA ILE A 300 -0.68 23.86 1.58
C ILE A 300 -0.43 23.03 0.33
N ALA A 301 0.54 22.12 0.36
CA ALA A 301 0.82 21.23 -0.76
C ALA A 301 -0.43 20.44 -1.17
N CYS A 302 -1.33 20.10 -0.23
CA CYS A 302 -2.60 19.43 -0.51
C CYS A 302 -3.80 20.37 -0.74
N GLY A 303 -3.58 21.68 -0.92
CA GLY A 303 -4.64 22.66 -1.14
C GLY A 303 -5.49 22.93 0.11
N LYS A 304 -4.95 22.68 1.30
CA LYS A 304 -5.63 22.86 2.58
C LYS A 304 -5.02 24.02 3.36
N LYS A 305 -5.85 24.73 4.12
CA LYS A 305 -5.39 25.81 4.99
C LYS A 305 -4.88 25.21 6.32
N PRO A 306 -3.61 25.39 6.68
CA PRO A 306 -3.09 24.94 7.97
C PRO A 306 -3.55 25.82 9.12
N GLU A 307 -3.57 25.26 10.32
CA GLU A 307 -3.62 26.03 11.56
C GLU A 307 -2.21 26.51 11.90
N LEU A 308 -2.03 27.82 12.09
CA LEU A 308 -0.73 28.42 12.40
C LEU A 308 -0.69 28.95 13.84
N PRO A 309 0.44 28.79 14.56
CA PRO A 309 0.61 29.37 15.87
C PRO A 309 0.54 30.90 15.82
N THR A 310 -0.09 31.49 16.83
CA THR A 310 -0.13 32.95 17.04
C THR A 310 0.87 33.40 18.12
N ASN A 311 1.41 32.47 18.90
CA ASN A 311 2.44 32.73 19.90
C ASN A 311 3.79 32.12 19.48
N TYR A 312 4.80 32.96 19.30
CA TYR A 312 6.12 32.57 18.81
C TYR A 312 7.13 32.25 19.93
N SER A 313 6.79 32.43 21.21
CA SER A 313 7.76 32.34 22.31
C SER A 313 8.39 30.96 22.49
N ALA A 314 7.67 29.89 22.10
CA ALA A 314 8.12 28.51 22.21
C ALA A 314 8.76 27.98 20.92
N LEU A 315 8.73 28.74 19.83
CA LEU A 315 9.19 28.31 18.51
C LEU A 315 10.68 28.63 18.30
N LEU A 316 11.35 27.80 17.50
CA LEU A 316 12.69 28.08 17.00
C LEU A 316 12.64 29.15 15.89
N PRO A 317 13.70 29.94 15.69
CA PRO A 317 13.73 30.94 14.62
C PRO A 317 13.33 30.43 13.23
N TRP A 318 13.82 29.26 12.80
CA TRP A 318 13.43 28.69 11.49
C TRP A 318 11.92 28.41 11.40
N GLN A 319 11.26 28.08 12.50
CA GLN A 319 9.83 27.82 12.54
C GLN A 319 9.02 29.11 12.43
N ILE A 320 9.51 30.18 13.05
CA ILE A 320 8.84 31.49 12.95
C ILE A 320 9.00 32.04 11.52
N ALA A 321 10.15 31.83 10.90
CA ALA A 321 10.36 32.09 9.48
C ALA A 321 9.40 31.26 8.62
N GLU A 322 9.22 29.97 8.93
CA GLU A 322 8.27 29.14 8.21
C GLU A 322 6.82 29.62 8.36
N VAL A 323 6.41 30.07 9.55
CA VAL A 323 5.10 30.72 9.73
C VAL A 323 4.95 31.94 8.82
N ALA A 324 5.96 32.80 8.74
CA ALA A 324 5.93 33.97 7.86
C ALA A 324 5.82 33.56 6.38
N ARG A 325 6.59 32.55 5.94
CA ARG A 325 6.57 32.03 4.58
C ARG A 325 5.19 31.44 4.22
N VAL A 326 4.63 30.62 5.11
CA VAL A 326 3.31 30.00 4.91
C VAL A 326 2.20 31.05 4.87
N LYS A 327 2.21 32.04 5.77
CA LYS A 327 1.26 33.16 5.73
C LYS A 327 1.34 33.92 4.40
N ALA A 328 2.55 34.20 3.91
CA ALA A 328 2.72 34.84 2.61
C ALA A 328 2.14 34.01 1.45
N LEU A 329 2.34 32.69 1.44
CA LEU A 329 1.74 31.78 0.45
C LEU A 329 0.20 31.78 0.50
N LEU A 330 -0.38 31.97 1.68
CA LEU A 330 -1.83 32.09 1.89
C LEU A 330 -2.37 33.50 1.61
N SER A 331 -1.51 34.45 1.22
CA SER A 331 -1.85 35.88 1.12
C SER A 331 -2.39 36.47 2.45
N GLU A 332 -1.85 35.99 3.58
CA GLU A 332 -2.14 36.48 4.93
C GLU A 332 -1.03 37.41 5.45
N ASP A 333 -1.37 38.22 6.46
CA ASP A 333 -0.41 39.14 7.09
C ASP A 333 0.64 38.38 7.93
N TYR A 334 1.91 38.54 7.56
CA TYR A 334 3.08 37.91 8.16
C TYR A 334 4.01 38.88 8.90
N GLU A 335 3.65 40.17 8.99
CA GLU A 335 4.51 41.22 9.58
C GLU A 335 4.81 40.99 11.06
N ASP A 336 3.90 40.35 11.79
CA ASP A 336 4.07 40.00 13.20
C ASP A 336 5.20 38.98 13.41
N ALA A 337 5.27 37.96 12.55
CA ALA A 337 6.30 36.93 12.56
C ALA A 337 7.66 37.52 12.16
N VAL A 338 7.70 38.35 11.11
CA VAL A 338 8.92 39.06 10.68
C VAL A 338 9.43 40.00 11.79
N SER A 339 8.54 40.81 12.37
CA SER A 339 8.89 41.71 13.48
C SER A 339 9.45 40.95 14.67
N TYR A 340 8.88 39.79 15.00
CA TYR A 340 9.38 38.95 16.08
C TYR A 340 10.77 38.38 15.76
N LEU A 341 11.01 37.89 14.54
CA LEU A 341 12.33 37.41 14.10
C LEU A 341 13.39 38.50 14.22
N LEU A 342 13.11 39.70 13.75
CA LEU A 342 14.04 40.83 13.83
C LEU A 342 14.34 41.21 15.29
N LYS A 343 13.35 41.12 16.18
CA LYS A 343 13.51 41.39 17.62
C LYS A 343 14.39 40.36 18.34
N ILE A 344 14.28 39.07 18.01
CA ILE A 344 15.04 38.01 18.70
C ILE A 344 16.44 37.79 18.13
N SER A 345 16.74 38.39 16.98
CA SER A 345 18.06 38.36 16.36
C SER A 345 19.11 38.95 17.32
N LYS A 346 20.27 38.31 17.40
CA LYS A 346 21.44 38.84 18.13
C LYS A 346 22.51 39.18 17.11
N ASP A 347 22.63 40.46 16.77
CA ASP A 347 23.61 40.93 15.78
C ASP A 347 23.50 40.21 14.43
N GLY A 348 22.27 40.04 13.92
CA GLY A 348 22.04 39.32 12.66
C GLY A 348 22.14 37.80 12.73
N ILE A 349 22.23 37.23 13.93
CA ILE A 349 22.35 35.78 14.13
C ILE A 349 21.11 35.25 14.85
N TRP A 350 20.53 34.18 14.29
CA TRP A 350 19.42 33.45 14.89
C TRP A 350 19.92 32.10 15.41
N LYS A 351 20.41 32.09 16.66
CA LYS A 351 20.81 30.90 17.43
C LYS A 351 21.99 30.09 16.86
N ASP A 352 21.84 29.46 15.71
CA ASP A 352 22.81 28.55 15.09
C ASP A 352 22.80 28.68 13.55
N PHE A 353 23.66 27.89 12.90
CA PHE A 353 23.85 27.89 11.45
C PHE A 353 22.54 27.70 10.68
N TYR A 354 21.78 26.63 10.96
CA TYR A 354 20.54 26.31 10.26
C TYR A 354 19.42 27.32 10.52
N ASN A 355 19.28 27.76 11.77
CA ASN A 355 18.28 28.78 12.08
C ASN A 355 18.60 30.11 11.38
N THR A 356 19.87 30.49 11.31
CA THR A 356 20.30 31.72 10.64
C THR A 356 20.11 31.64 9.14
N GLU A 357 20.56 30.56 8.48
CA GLU A 357 20.41 30.43 7.02
C GLU A 357 18.94 30.38 6.59
N TYR A 358 18.09 29.65 7.34
CA TYR A 358 16.68 29.51 6.99
C TYR A 358 15.93 30.83 7.16
N VAL A 359 16.22 31.60 8.22
CA VAL A 359 15.62 32.92 8.43
C VAL A 359 16.09 33.89 7.35
N VAL A 360 17.39 33.91 7.01
CA VAL A 360 17.93 34.77 5.95
C VAL A 360 17.25 34.48 4.62
N TRP A 361 17.14 33.21 4.23
CA TRP A 361 16.45 32.76 3.03
C TRP A 361 15.00 33.27 3.00
N VAL A 362 14.22 33.01 4.05
CA VAL A 362 12.81 33.44 4.07
C VAL A 362 12.66 34.96 4.02
N LEU A 363 13.39 35.70 4.86
CA LEU A 363 13.28 37.17 4.89
C LEU A 363 13.63 37.77 3.52
N LYS A 364 14.65 37.23 2.87
CA LYS A 364 15.08 37.66 1.55
C LYS A 364 14.01 37.38 0.49
N ASN A 365 13.44 36.16 0.49
CA ASN A 365 12.35 35.77 -0.41
C ASN A 365 11.06 36.59 -0.21
N LEU A 366 10.79 37.02 1.03
CA LEU A 366 9.67 37.92 1.35
C LEU A 366 9.95 39.39 0.98
N GLY A 367 11.16 39.72 0.51
CA GLY A 367 11.52 41.09 0.15
C GLY A 367 11.71 42.02 1.36
N VAL A 368 11.98 41.47 2.54
CA VAL A 368 12.19 42.26 3.77
C VAL A 368 13.47 43.09 3.63
N ASN A 369 13.35 44.40 3.86
CA ASN A 369 14.50 45.30 3.83
C ASN A 369 15.30 45.19 5.13
N TYR A 370 16.36 44.37 5.12
CA TYR A 370 17.24 44.11 6.26
C TYR A 370 18.71 44.13 5.81
N ASP A 371 19.63 44.53 6.71
CA ASP A 371 21.07 44.43 6.45
C ASP A 371 21.56 43.02 6.77
N TYR A 372 21.75 42.21 5.72
CA TYR A 372 22.17 40.82 5.83
C TYR A 372 23.69 40.64 5.99
N ALA A 373 24.50 41.70 5.95
CA ALA A 373 25.96 41.57 5.89
C ALA A 373 26.53 40.72 7.04
N ARG A 374 26.08 40.99 8.27
CA ARG A 374 26.54 40.26 9.46
C ARG A 374 26.08 38.81 9.48
N SER A 375 24.85 38.53 9.02
CA SER A 375 24.32 37.17 8.89
C SER A 375 25.14 36.35 7.89
N LEU A 376 25.46 36.93 6.74
CA LEU A 376 26.23 36.29 5.68
C LEU A 376 27.69 36.05 6.10
N GLU A 377 28.30 36.98 6.84
CA GLU A 377 29.63 36.79 7.43
C GLU A 377 29.62 35.60 8.40
N TYR A 378 28.67 35.56 9.34
CA TYR A 378 28.52 34.45 10.28
C TYR A 378 28.37 33.10 9.57
N LEU A 379 27.54 33.00 8.53
CA LEU A 379 27.34 31.75 7.79
C LEU A 379 28.64 31.28 7.12
N GLN A 380 29.41 32.19 6.52
CA GLN A 380 30.70 31.87 5.89
C GLN A 380 31.75 31.42 6.92
N GLU A 381 31.87 32.14 8.03
CA GLU A 381 32.80 31.81 9.11
C GLU A 381 32.46 30.46 9.74
N ASN A 382 31.18 30.18 9.97
CA ASN A 382 30.74 28.95 10.59
C ASN A 382 30.91 27.74 9.65
N LEU A 383 30.63 27.89 8.35
CA LEU A 383 30.93 26.87 7.34
C LEU A 383 32.43 26.55 7.32
N THR A 384 33.28 27.58 7.28
CA THR A 384 34.74 27.43 7.33
C THR A 384 35.18 26.72 8.61
N TRP A 385 34.66 27.14 9.76
CA TRP A 385 34.93 26.49 11.05
C TRP A 385 34.53 25.01 11.06
N MET A 386 33.36 24.66 10.52
CA MET A 386 32.89 23.28 10.43
C MET A 386 33.78 22.40 9.54
N LEU A 387 34.37 22.97 8.49
CA LEU A 387 35.31 22.30 7.57
C LEU A 387 36.69 22.10 8.18
N GLU A 388 37.20 23.08 8.93
CA GLU A 388 38.57 23.08 9.47
C GLU A 388 38.68 22.39 10.84
N THR A 389 37.59 22.39 11.62
CA THR A 389 37.60 21.87 12.99
C THR A 389 37.28 20.39 13.03
N LYS A 390 38.01 19.65 13.87
CA LYS A 390 37.79 18.22 14.12
C LYS A 390 37.08 18.01 15.45
N ASP A 391 36.15 17.06 15.47
CA ASP A 391 35.52 16.54 16.67
C ASP A 391 36.58 15.88 17.57
N SER A 392 36.62 16.30 18.84
CA SER A 392 37.67 15.88 19.77
C SER A 392 37.57 14.41 20.19
N LYS A 393 36.43 13.75 19.99
CA LYS A 393 36.21 12.35 20.35
C LYS A 393 36.52 11.39 19.20
N THR A 394 36.17 11.79 17.98
CA THR A 394 36.25 10.93 16.79
C THR A 394 37.41 11.28 15.86
N GLY A 395 37.94 12.51 15.94
CA GLY A 395 38.96 13.02 15.02
C GLY A 395 38.42 13.35 13.62
N ASN A 396 37.12 13.15 13.38
CA ASN A 396 36.46 13.49 12.12
C ASN A 396 36.15 15.00 12.06
N PRO A 397 36.02 15.60 10.88
CA PRO A 397 35.53 16.96 10.74
C PRO A 397 34.18 17.16 11.46
N ILE A 398 33.97 18.31 12.11
CA ILE A 398 32.72 18.60 12.84
C ILE A 398 31.50 18.53 11.91
N TYR A 399 31.67 18.95 10.65
CA TYR A 399 30.57 18.92 9.70
C TYR A 399 29.96 17.53 9.54
N TYR A 400 30.70 16.42 9.75
CA TYR A 400 30.16 15.03 9.66
C TYR A 400 28.92 14.80 10.54
N ASN A 401 28.84 15.47 11.69
CA ASN A 401 27.71 15.37 12.62
C ASN A 401 26.58 16.38 12.34
N THR A 402 26.75 17.23 11.33
CA THR A 402 25.77 18.24 10.91
C THR A 402 24.80 17.65 9.89
N PRO A 403 23.48 17.87 10.02
CA PRO A 403 22.50 17.33 9.06
C PRO A 403 22.77 17.77 7.62
N THR A 404 22.67 16.83 6.68
CA THR A 404 23.02 17.04 5.26
C THR A 404 22.20 18.14 4.61
N TYR A 405 20.93 18.26 4.97
CA TYR A 405 20.08 19.31 4.40
C TYR A 405 20.50 20.71 4.83
N TYR A 406 21.24 20.92 5.92
CA TYR A 406 21.73 22.26 6.28
C TYR A 406 22.60 22.84 5.15
N PHE A 407 23.54 22.05 4.63
CA PHE A 407 24.37 22.46 3.49
C PHE A 407 23.57 22.71 2.21
N ALA A 408 22.41 22.07 2.06
CA ALA A 408 21.53 22.31 0.92
C ALA A 408 20.78 23.64 1.05
N TYR A 409 20.28 23.97 2.24
CA TYR A 409 19.65 25.28 2.50
C TYR A 409 20.69 26.41 2.46
N ALA A 410 21.90 26.17 2.97
CA ALA A 410 23.04 27.09 2.82
C ALA A 410 23.32 27.43 1.35
N ALA A 411 23.27 26.42 0.47
CA ALA A 411 23.48 26.61 -0.96
C ALA A 411 22.44 27.53 -1.60
N ILE A 412 21.18 27.52 -1.14
CA ILE A 412 20.15 28.49 -1.58
C ILE A 412 20.62 29.90 -1.25
N VAL A 413 20.96 30.16 0.02
CA VAL A 413 21.39 31.49 0.49
C VAL A 413 22.65 31.95 -0.24
N PHE A 414 23.69 31.11 -0.31
CA PHE A 414 24.93 31.50 -0.97
C PHE A 414 24.74 31.76 -2.46
N LYS A 415 23.87 31.00 -3.13
CA LYS A 415 23.53 31.25 -4.54
C LYS A 415 22.79 32.57 -4.71
N GLU A 416 21.78 32.82 -3.88
CA GLU A 416 20.93 34.01 -3.96
C GLU A 416 21.71 35.31 -3.72
N PHE A 417 22.71 35.27 -2.84
CA PHE A 417 23.58 36.41 -2.53
C PHE A 417 24.87 36.46 -3.35
N GLY A 418 25.07 35.56 -4.33
CA GLY A 418 26.25 35.55 -5.22
C GLY A 418 27.57 35.20 -4.52
N LEU A 419 27.53 34.41 -3.45
CA LEU A 419 28.69 33.99 -2.67
C LEU A 419 29.26 32.67 -3.22
N GLU A 420 30.04 32.77 -4.29
CA GLU A 420 30.54 31.61 -5.06
C GLU A 420 31.41 30.63 -4.26
N ARG A 421 32.30 31.13 -3.38
CA ARG A 421 33.17 30.26 -2.58
C ARG A 421 32.37 29.36 -1.62
N PRO A 422 31.56 29.89 -0.69
CA PRO A 422 30.81 29.05 0.25
C PRO A 422 29.72 28.22 -0.43
N LEU A 423 29.20 28.66 -1.58
CA LEU A 423 28.34 27.84 -2.43
C LEU A 423 29.07 26.56 -2.90
N ASN A 424 30.26 26.71 -3.49
CA ASN A 424 31.03 25.57 -3.98
C ASN A 424 31.48 24.63 -2.85
N GLU A 425 31.82 25.18 -1.68
CA GLU A 425 32.12 24.39 -0.48
C GLU A 425 30.91 23.55 -0.04
N SER A 426 29.71 24.15 -0.02
CA SER A 426 28.46 23.45 0.32
C SER A 426 28.13 22.33 -0.69
N LEU A 427 28.28 22.60 -1.99
CA LEU A 427 28.07 21.60 -3.04
C LEU A 427 29.10 20.46 -2.97
N SER A 428 30.35 20.76 -2.61
CA SER A 428 31.37 19.73 -2.40
C SER A 428 31.01 18.80 -1.25
N ILE A 429 30.48 19.33 -0.13
CA ILE A 429 30.01 18.51 1.00
C ILE A 429 28.83 17.63 0.56
N LEU A 430 27.87 18.18 -0.19
CA LEU A 430 26.74 17.40 -0.70
C LEU A 430 27.21 16.29 -1.64
N ALA A 431 28.18 16.56 -2.51
CA ALA A 431 28.75 15.56 -3.41
C ALA A 431 29.50 14.45 -2.65
N GLU A 432 30.26 14.78 -1.61
CA GLU A 432 30.96 13.81 -0.77
C GLU A 432 29.98 12.88 -0.02
N ARG A 433 28.86 13.42 0.43
CA ARG A 433 27.83 12.68 1.20
C ARG A 433 26.89 11.85 0.35
N GLN A 434 26.83 12.12 -0.95
CA GLN A 434 25.95 11.37 -1.83
C GLN A 434 26.48 9.95 -2.01
N TYR A 435 25.68 8.97 -1.62
CA TYR A 435 26.10 7.57 -1.74
C TYR A 435 26.04 7.10 -3.21
N PRO A 436 26.67 5.96 -3.55
CA PRO A 436 26.67 5.45 -4.92
C PRO A 436 25.27 5.22 -5.53
N ASN A 437 24.25 4.99 -4.69
CA ASN A 437 22.87 4.86 -5.12
C ASN A 437 22.18 6.21 -5.41
N GLY A 438 22.88 7.33 -5.23
CA GLY A 438 22.40 8.69 -5.50
C GLY A 438 21.69 9.38 -4.34
N GLY A 439 21.35 8.66 -3.27
CA GLY A 439 20.65 9.25 -2.13
C GLY A 439 21.57 9.85 -1.08
N TRP A 440 21.00 10.67 -0.22
CA TRP A 440 21.70 11.30 0.90
C TRP A 440 21.30 10.73 2.26
N PRO A 441 22.28 10.58 3.17
CA PRO A 441 22.02 10.24 4.55
C PRO A 441 21.65 11.49 5.38
N TYR A 442 21.09 11.31 6.57
CA TYR A 442 20.81 12.41 7.49
C TYR A 442 22.10 13.12 7.94
N THR A 443 23.09 12.36 8.38
CA THR A 443 24.47 12.80 8.68
C THR A 443 25.46 11.86 8.01
N GLN A 444 26.74 12.25 7.93
CA GLN A 444 27.76 11.44 7.27
C GLN A 444 27.88 10.05 7.94
N GLY A 445 27.85 8.99 7.13
CA GLY A 445 27.92 7.61 7.60
C GLY A 445 26.60 7.00 8.10
N SER A 446 25.50 7.77 8.17
CA SER A 446 24.17 7.22 8.47
C SER A 446 23.51 6.56 7.24
N VAL A 447 22.36 5.91 7.44
CA VAL A 447 21.63 5.28 6.33
C VAL A 447 21.03 6.35 5.40
N VAL A 448 21.01 6.06 4.11
CA VAL A 448 20.36 6.90 3.10
C VAL A 448 18.85 6.94 3.37
N GLY A 449 18.25 8.13 3.30
CA GLY A 449 16.83 8.31 3.60
C GLY A 449 16.09 9.14 2.55
N LEU A 450 14.81 8.81 2.36
CA LEU A 450 13.91 9.53 1.45
C LEU A 450 13.74 11.00 1.88
N THR A 451 13.55 11.27 3.17
CA THR A 451 13.41 12.64 3.71
C THR A 451 14.65 13.50 3.48
N SER A 452 15.84 12.98 3.76
CA SER A 452 17.09 13.73 3.58
C SER A 452 17.32 14.03 2.09
N THR A 453 17.09 13.03 1.22
CA THR A 453 17.26 13.17 -0.22
C THR A 453 16.29 14.18 -0.82
N THR A 454 15.00 14.10 -0.46
CA THR A 454 13.99 15.05 -0.94
C THR A 454 14.27 16.49 -0.48
N ARG A 455 14.74 16.69 0.76
CA ARG A 455 15.14 18.02 1.24
C ARG A 455 16.33 18.60 0.47
N VAL A 456 17.35 17.79 0.16
CA VAL A 456 18.50 18.23 -0.64
C VAL A 456 18.07 18.58 -2.06
N LEU A 457 17.29 17.71 -2.70
CA LEU A 457 16.80 17.92 -4.06
C LEU A 457 15.91 19.16 -4.17
N TRP A 458 15.01 19.36 -3.21
CA TRP A 458 14.15 20.54 -3.17
C TRP A 458 14.98 21.82 -3.07
N ALA A 459 15.99 21.85 -2.21
CA ALA A 459 16.86 23.01 -2.04
C ALA A 459 17.73 23.28 -3.28
N LEU A 460 18.25 22.23 -3.93
CA LEU A 460 18.96 22.38 -5.21
C LEU A 460 18.05 22.91 -6.31
N GLN A 461 16.78 22.46 -6.37
CA GLN A 461 15.79 22.97 -7.31
C GLN A 461 15.48 24.46 -7.04
N GLU A 462 15.26 24.83 -5.78
CA GLU A 462 15.01 26.21 -5.35
C GLU A 462 16.19 27.14 -5.68
N ALA A 463 17.42 26.64 -5.53
CA ALA A 463 18.63 27.37 -5.90
C ALA A 463 18.89 27.43 -7.43
N GLY A 464 18.04 26.81 -8.26
CA GLY A 464 18.25 26.71 -9.71
C GLY A 464 19.47 25.85 -10.11
N LEU A 465 19.80 24.83 -9.33
CA LEU A 465 20.96 23.93 -9.48
C LEU A 465 20.56 22.54 -9.99
N THR A 466 19.50 22.46 -10.81
CA THR A 466 18.97 21.21 -11.37
C THR A 466 19.91 20.53 -12.37
N ASP A 467 20.80 21.28 -13.01
CA ASP A 467 21.73 20.76 -14.02
C ASP A 467 23.01 20.15 -13.40
N THR A 468 23.04 19.99 -12.07
CA THR A 468 24.19 19.43 -11.37
C THR A 468 24.14 17.90 -11.34
N SER A 469 25.30 17.25 -11.48
CA SER A 469 25.37 15.77 -11.41
C SER A 469 24.86 15.18 -10.09
N ILE A 470 24.94 15.95 -8.99
CA ILE A 470 24.40 15.53 -7.71
C ILE A 470 22.86 15.54 -7.73
N TYR A 471 22.24 16.52 -8.37
CA TYR A 471 20.78 16.58 -8.52
C TYR A 471 20.26 15.41 -9.37
N GLU A 472 20.87 15.17 -10.54
CA GLU A 472 20.48 14.06 -11.43
C GLU A 472 20.54 12.70 -10.73
N LYS A 473 21.62 12.43 -9.99
CA LYS A 473 21.78 11.20 -9.21
C LYS A 473 20.73 11.07 -8.11
N GLY A 474 20.39 12.17 -7.44
CA GLY A 474 19.34 12.18 -6.42
C GLY A 474 17.94 11.95 -6.99
N VAL A 475 17.63 12.55 -8.15
CA VAL A 475 16.39 12.26 -8.88
C VAL A 475 16.34 10.80 -9.27
N GLN A 476 17.44 10.23 -9.77
CA GLN A 476 17.50 8.81 -10.10
C GLN A 476 17.28 7.92 -8.88
N PHE A 477 17.82 8.29 -7.72
CA PHE A 477 17.54 7.61 -6.45
C PHE A 477 16.04 7.62 -6.11
N LEU A 478 15.39 8.79 -6.20
CA LEU A 478 13.94 8.89 -5.97
C LEU A 478 13.15 8.03 -6.96
N ARG A 479 13.49 8.08 -8.26
CA ARG A 479 12.85 7.24 -9.29
C ARG A 479 12.96 5.76 -8.95
N THR A 480 14.16 5.31 -8.57
CA THR A 480 14.44 3.89 -8.27
C THR A 480 13.66 3.38 -7.06
N ILE A 481 13.43 4.23 -6.06
CA ILE A 481 12.75 3.83 -4.83
C ILE A 481 11.23 3.97 -4.94
N LEU A 482 10.76 5.05 -5.57
CA LEU A 482 9.33 5.39 -5.58
C LEU A 482 8.59 4.82 -6.78
N TYR A 483 9.31 4.42 -7.83
CA TYR A 483 8.71 3.91 -9.06
C TYR A 483 9.30 2.56 -9.42
N VAL A 484 8.48 1.81 -10.14
CA VAL A 484 8.85 0.55 -10.76
C VAL A 484 8.63 0.67 -12.26
N ASP A 485 9.59 0.14 -13.02
CA ASP A 485 9.46 -0.02 -14.45
C ASP A 485 8.81 -1.37 -14.71
N ILE A 486 7.55 -1.35 -15.16
CA ILE A 486 6.79 -2.57 -15.44
C ILE A 486 6.65 -2.73 -16.95
N PRO A 487 7.30 -3.74 -17.54
CA PRO A 487 7.12 -4.10 -18.93
C PRO A 487 5.80 -4.84 -19.14
N GLU A 488 5.17 -4.60 -20.28
CA GLU A 488 4.01 -5.36 -20.74
C GLU A 488 4.44 -6.64 -21.49
N PRO A 489 3.66 -7.73 -21.41
CA PRO A 489 3.89 -8.91 -22.25
C PRO A 489 3.72 -8.58 -23.75
N GLU A 490 4.66 -9.03 -24.58
CA GLU A 490 4.59 -8.87 -26.03
C GLU A 490 3.86 -10.05 -26.69
N GLU A 491 2.85 -9.77 -27.50
CA GLU A 491 2.17 -10.78 -28.31
C GLU A 491 2.93 -11.08 -29.61
N SER A 492 3.10 -12.36 -29.93
CA SER A 492 3.79 -12.86 -31.12
C SER A 492 3.07 -14.09 -31.67
N GLY A 493 1.99 -13.86 -32.43
CA GLY A 493 1.14 -14.93 -32.94
C GLY A 493 0.31 -15.55 -31.82
N ASN A 494 0.43 -16.86 -31.61
CA ASN A 494 -0.27 -17.59 -30.53
C ASN A 494 0.48 -17.57 -29.19
N ALA A 495 1.64 -16.89 -29.13
CA ALA A 495 2.49 -16.87 -27.95
C ALA A 495 2.65 -15.46 -27.40
N VAL A 496 2.73 -15.37 -26.08
CA VAL A 496 3.09 -14.15 -25.35
C VAL A 496 4.49 -14.29 -24.78
N LYS A 497 5.24 -13.19 -24.70
CA LYS A 497 6.64 -13.17 -24.25
C LYS A 497 6.88 -12.04 -23.27
N LEU A 498 7.54 -12.36 -22.17
CA LEU A 498 8.09 -11.39 -21.24
C LEU A 498 9.30 -11.98 -20.53
N ALA A 499 10.48 -11.44 -20.76
CA ALA A 499 11.71 -11.93 -20.14
C ALA A 499 11.66 -11.81 -18.61
N ASN A 500 12.20 -12.81 -17.90
CA ASN A 500 12.21 -12.88 -16.44
C ASN A 500 10.80 -12.90 -15.81
N ALA A 501 9.80 -13.39 -16.54
CA ALA A 501 8.45 -13.61 -16.03
C ALA A 501 8.09 -15.10 -15.98
N THR A 502 7.23 -15.43 -15.03
CA THR A 502 6.56 -16.75 -14.93
C THR A 502 5.11 -16.59 -15.40
N PHE A 503 4.66 -17.48 -16.26
CA PHE A 503 3.28 -17.56 -16.73
C PHE A 503 2.61 -18.75 -16.07
N LEU A 504 1.52 -18.54 -15.33
CA LEU A 504 0.64 -19.60 -14.82
C LEU A 504 -0.48 -19.80 -15.83
N LEU A 505 -0.67 -21.03 -16.29
CA LEU A 505 -1.59 -21.32 -17.39
C LEU A 505 -2.87 -21.98 -16.85
N VAL A 506 -4.03 -21.45 -17.24
CA VAL A 506 -5.33 -21.97 -16.84
C VAL A 506 -6.14 -22.36 -18.08
N ARG A 507 -6.70 -23.56 -18.07
CA ARG A 507 -7.53 -24.09 -19.16
C ARG A 507 -8.68 -24.91 -18.61
N ASN A 508 -9.89 -24.63 -19.06
CA ASN A 508 -11.12 -25.28 -18.60
C ASN A 508 -11.24 -25.31 -17.06
N GLY A 509 -10.89 -24.22 -16.38
CA GLY A 509 -10.91 -24.08 -14.92
C GLY A 509 -9.81 -24.87 -14.18
N LEU A 510 -8.84 -25.42 -14.91
CA LEU A 510 -7.74 -26.21 -14.36
C LEU A 510 -6.41 -25.48 -14.52
N TYR A 511 -5.61 -25.48 -13.46
CA TYR A 511 -4.21 -25.08 -13.56
C TYR A 511 -3.40 -26.18 -14.25
N ILE A 512 -2.83 -25.87 -15.42
CA ILE A 512 -2.13 -26.87 -16.26
C ILE A 512 -0.60 -26.79 -16.15
N GLY A 513 -0.07 -25.83 -15.41
CA GLY A 513 1.36 -25.68 -15.17
C GLY A 513 1.88 -24.26 -15.41
N ASN A 514 3.20 -24.12 -15.28
CA ASN A 514 3.92 -22.87 -15.47
C ASN A 514 4.82 -22.91 -16.69
N SER A 515 5.02 -21.77 -17.32
CA SER A 515 6.12 -21.53 -18.26
C SER A 515 6.92 -20.28 -17.86
N THR A 516 8.13 -20.15 -18.37
CA THR A 516 9.02 -19.02 -18.09
C THR A 516 9.37 -18.30 -19.39
N ASN A 517 9.46 -16.98 -19.34
CA ASN A 517 9.76 -16.08 -20.46
C ASN A 517 8.73 -16.03 -21.59
N SER A 518 7.98 -17.10 -21.84
CA SER A 518 6.92 -17.14 -22.84
C SER A 518 5.87 -18.21 -22.56
N ALA A 519 4.68 -18.06 -23.15
CA ALA A 519 3.60 -19.04 -23.08
C ALA A 519 2.82 -19.10 -24.40
N ASP A 520 2.34 -20.28 -24.80
CA ASP A 520 1.30 -20.42 -25.84
C ASP A 520 -0.07 -20.26 -25.18
N VAL A 521 -0.85 -19.30 -25.68
CA VAL A 521 -2.08 -18.85 -25.03
C VAL A 521 -3.35 -19.26 -25.78
N SER A 522 -3.23 -19.78 -27.00
CA SER A 522 -4.33 -19.98 -27.96
C SER A 522 -5.52 -20.84 -27.48
N SER A 523 -5.30 -21.67 -26.47
CA SER A 523 -6.28 -22.63 -25.93
C SER A 523 -6.50 -22.48 -24.43
N LEU A 524 -6.11 -21.35 -23.86
CA LEU A 524 -6.26 -21.07 -22.43
C LEU A 524 -7.57 -20.34 -22.16
N ASP A 525 -8.08 -20.49 -20.95
CA ASP A 525 -9.10 -19.57 -20.42
C ASP A 525 -8.46 -18.19 -20.24
N GLY A 526 -7.25 -18.22 -19.69
CA GLY A 526 -6.36 -17.08 -19.50
C GLY A 526 -5.04 -17.54 -18.86
N TYR A 527 -4.17 -16.57 -18.57
CA TYR A 527 -2.90 -16.81 -17.91
C TYR A 527 -2.58 -15.71 -16.90
N VAL A 528 -1.79 -16.04 -15.88
CA VAL A 528 -1.30 -15.09 -14.89
C VAL A 528 0.19 -14.86 -15.11
N VAL A 529 0.61 -13.61 -15.22
CA VAL A 529 2.02 -13.20 -15.36
C VAL A 529 2.53 -12.74 -14.03
N ILE A 530 3.60 -13.35 -13.55
CA ILE A 530 4.34 -12.94 -12.36
C ILE A 530 5.67 -12.33 -12.82
N TYR A 531 5.84 -11.03 -12.59
CA TYR A 531 7.03 -10.29 -13.02
C TYR A 531 7.64 -9.45 -11.88
N PRO A 532 8.96 -9.54 -11.65
CA PRO A 532 9.83 -10.62 -12.08
C PRO A 532 9.41 -11.97 -11.48
N SER A 533 9.89 -13.08 -12.05
CA SER A 533 9.62 -14.44 -11.55
C SER A 533 10.02 -14.63 -10.07
N GLN A 534 11.00 -13.86 -9.60
CA GLN A 534 11.47 -13.85 -8.21
C GLN A 534 11.27 -12.45 -7.64
N SER A 535 10.72 -12.37 -6.43
CA SER A 535 10.34 -11.10 -5.79
C SER A 535 9.47 -10.22 -6.70
N PRO A 536 8.23 -10.66 -6.98
CA PRO A 536 7.36 -9.99 -7.94
C PRO A 536 7.11 -8.53 -7.58
N LEU A 537 7.12 -7.69 -8.61
CA LEU A 537 6.68 -6.29 -8.56
C LEU A 537 5.24 -6.19 -9.05
N MET A 538 4.86 -7.06 -9.98
CA MET A 538 3.54 -7.11 -10.59
C MET A 538 3.08 -8.56 -10.76
N ILE A 539 1.79 -8.77 -10.52
CA ILE A 539 1.09 -9.99 -10.88
C ILE A 539 -0.21 -9.61 -11.59
N ASN A 540 -0.29 -9.86 -12.90
CA ASN A 540 -1.47 -9.54 -13.70
C ASN A 540 -2.04 -10.79 -14.37
N ALA A 541 -3.36 -10.89 -14.43
CA ALA A 541 -4.06 -11.96 -15.12
C ALA A 541 -4.67 -11.44 -16.43
N TYR A 542 -4.46 -12.20 -17.50
CA TYR A 542 -4.90 -11.86 -18.84
C TYR A 542 -5.89 -12.93 -19.30
N GLU A 543 -7.08 -12.48 -19.67
CA GLU A 543 -8.12 -13.34 -20.22
C GLU A 543 -7.86 -13.61 -21.70
N VAL A 544 -8.06 -14.85 -22.11
CA VAL A 544 -8.01 -15.25 -23.53
C VAL A 544 -9.40 -15.67 -23.98
N ASN A 545 -9.96 -16.71 -23.37
CA ASN A 545 -11.34 -17.14 -23.56
C ASN A 545 -12.24 -16.80 -22.37
N GLY A 546 -11.69 -16.15 -21.34
CA GLY A 546 -12.36 -15.81 -20.09
C GLY A 546 -12.20 -16.91 -19.05
N PHE A 547 -11.86 -16.53 -17.81
CA PHE A 547 -11.75 -17.49 -16.72
C PHE A 547 -13.13 -18.04 -16.33
N ILE A 548 -13.16 -19.31 -15.88
CA ILE A 548 -14.38 -19.95 -15.39
C ILE A 548 -14.17 -20.49 -13.98
N ALA A 549 -15.17 -20.34 -13.12
CA ALA A 549 -15.17 -20.93 -11.79
C ALA A 549 -16.01 -22.22 -11.78
N SER A 550 -15.46 -23.29 -11.19
CA SER A 550 -16.19 -24.52 -10.89
C SER A 550 -17.32 -24.26 -9.87
N GLU A 551 -18.47 -24.93 -10.04
CA GLU A 551 -19.59 -24.78 -9.12
C GLU A 551 -19.19 -25.18 -7.69
N PRO A 552 -19.62 -24.43 -6.65
CA PRO A 552 -19.36 -24.80 -5.27
C PRO A 552 -19.90 -26.20 -4.99
N ALA A 553 -19.14 -27.00 -4.22
CA ALA A 553 -19.64 -28.27 -3.68
C ALA A 553 -21.04 -28.05 -3.08
N PRO A 554 -22.01 -28.95 -3.32
CA PRO A 554 -23.42 -28.66 -3.15
C PRO A 554 -23.78 -28.47 -1.67
N SER A 555 -23.67 -27.24 -1.20
CA SER A 555 -24.35 -26.76 -0.02
C SER A 555 -24.86 -25.35 -0.32
N LYS A 556 -26.15 -25.13 -0.11
CA LYS A 556 -26.94 -23.89 -0.32
C LYS A 556 -27.59 -23.63 -1.69
N ARG A 557 -27.10 -24.12 -2.83
CA ARG A 557 -27.83 -23.91 -4.12
C ARG A 557 -29.09 -24.78 -4.29
N MET A 558 -29.14 -25.93 -3.63
CA MET A 558 -30.32 -26.82 -3.65
C MET A 558 -31.57 -26.20 -3.00
N ALA A 559 -31.43 -25.33 -1.99
CA ALA A 559 -32.58 -24.65 -1.40
C ALA A 559 -33.31 -23.77 -2.42
N TYR A 560 -32.57 -23.13 -3.33
CA TYR A 560 -33.13 -22.26 -4.37
C TYR A 560 -33.83 -23.03 -5.48
N ILE A 561 -33.31 -24.20 -5.88
CA ILE A 561 -33.96 -25.04 -6.90
C ILE A 561 -35.27 -25.63 -6.35
N TYR A 562 -35.31 -26.05 -5.08
CA TYR A 562 -36.55 -26.56 -4.48
C TYR A 562 -37.60 -25.47 -4.21
N ILE A 563 -37.20 -24.23 -3.92
CA ILE A 563 -38.13 -23.10 -3.77
C ILE A 563 -38.72 -22.68 -5.12
N ILE A 564 -37.92 -22.65 -6.19
CA ILE A 564 -38.41 -22.34 -7.54
C ILE A 564 -39.30 -23.48 -8.06
N ALA A 565 -38.90 -24.74 -7.88
CA ALA A 565 -39.74 -25.89 -8.24
C ALA A 565 -41.05 -25.91 -7.42
N GLY A 566 -41.00 -25.59 -6.13
CA GLY A 566 -42.16 -25.46 -5.25
C GLY A 566 -43.11 -24.34 -5.68
N ALA A 567 -42.59 -23.17 -6.03
CA ALA A 567 -43.38 -22.04 -6.54
C ALA A 567 -44.04 -22.36 -7.88
N VAL A 568 -43.31 -23.02 -8.80
CA VAL A 568 -43.84 -23.48 -10.09
C VAL A 568 -44.96 -24.50 -9.91
N LEU A 569 -44.80 -25.47 -9.00
CA LEU A 569 -45.82 -26.46 -8.68
C LEU A 569 -47.07 -25.84 -8.04
N ILE A 570 -46.92 -24.84 -7.16
CA ILE A 570 -48.04 -24.10 -6.59
C ILE A 570 -48.78 -23.31 -7.67
N THR A 571 -48.07 -22.61 -8.58
CA THR A 571 -48.71 -21.91 -9.69
C THR A 571 -49.44 -22.85 -10.65
N LEU A 572 -48.88 -24.02 -10.96
CA LEU A 572 -49.54 -25.05 -11.77
C LEU A 572 -50.80 -25.59 -11.08
N ALA A 573 -50.75 -25.85 -9.77
CA ALA A 573 -51.92 -26.30 -9.01
C ALA A 573 -53.05 -25.25 -8.98
N VAL A 574 -52.71 -23.95 -8.88
CA VAL A 574 -53.69 -22.85 -8.92
C VAL A 574 -54.30 -22.71 -10.32
N VAL A 575 -53.51 -22.87 -11.39
CA VAL A 575 -54.01 -22.82 -12.77
C VAL A 575 -54.92 -24.00 -13.09
N VAL A 576 -54.56 -25.21 -12.66
CA VAL A 576 -55.39 -26.42 -12.81
C VAL A 576 -56.68 -26.31 -11.99
N SER A 577 -56.62 -25.83 -10.74
CA SER A 577 -57.80 -25.58 -9.90
C SER A 577 -58.77 -24.56 -10.52
N ARG A 578 -58.23 -23.47 -11.09
CA ARG A 578 -59.04 -22.45 -11.78
C ARG A 578 -59.64 -22.96 -13.09
N SER A 579 -58.93 -23.81 -13.85
CA SER A 579 -59.46 -24.40 -15.08
C SER A 579 -60.56 -25.44 -14.79
N TRP A 580 -60.44 -26.20 -13.70
CA TRP A 580 -61.44 -27.15 -13.24
C TRP A 580 -62.73 -26.46 -12.76
N LYS A 581 -62.62 -25.37 -12.01
CA LYS A 581 -63.78 -24.53 -11.61
C LYS A 581 -64.49 -23.86 -12.79
N LYS A 582 -63.78 -23.56 -13.89
CA LYS A 582 -64.40 -23.01 -15.11
C LYS A 582 -65.11 -24.08 -15.95
N ARG A 583 -64.68 -25.35 -15.88
CA ARG A 583 -65.34 -26.47 -16.58
C ARG A 583 -66.63 -26.94 -15.90
N ASN A 584 -66.73 -26.87 -14.57
CA ASN A 584 -67.94 -27.24 -13.81
C ASN A 584 -69.00 -26.12 -13.71
N LYS A 585 -68.87 -25.03 -14.47
CA LYS A 585 -69.84 -23.92 -14.53
C LYS A 585 -70.42 -23.69 -15.95
N ARG A 586 -70.27 -24.67 -16.84
CA ARG A 586 -70.93 -24.69 -18.15
C ARG A 586 -71.88 -25.86 -18.24
#